data_AF-A0ABD0QIP0-F1
#
_entry.id   AF-A0ABD0QIP0-F1
#
_cell.length_a   1.000
_cell.length_b   1.000
_cell.length_c   1.000
_cell.angle_alpha   90.00
_cell.angle_beta   90.00
_cell.angle_gamma   90.00
#
_symmetry.space_group_name_H-M   'P 1'
#
loop_
_entity.id
_entity.type
_entity.pdbx_description
1 polymer ?
#
loop_
_entity_poly.entity_id
_entity_poly.type
_entity_poly.pdbx_seq_one_letter_code
_entity_poly.pdbx_strand_id
1 'polypeptide(L)' 'MCFSVCSARFRAQLRKKMTSEGFTHDWMVFVRGPENSDIQHFVDKSFPKPKR' A
#
# COMPACT_ATOMS: atom_id res chain seq x y z
N MET A 1 -11.66 -7.15 -12.25
CA MET A 1 -12.40 -6.11 -11.50
C MET A 1 -12.61 -6.59 -10.06
N CYS A 2 -11.61 -6.45 -9.17
CA CYS A 2 -11.71 -6.88 -7.77
C CYS A 2 -11.62 -5.71 -6.76
N PHE A 3 -11.41 -4.47 -7.24
CA PHE A 3 -11.20 -3.32 -6.37
C PHE A 3 -12.47 -2.83 -5.66
N SER A 4 -13.67 -3.17 -6.13
CA SER A 4 -14.93 -2.64 -5.55
C SER A 4 -15.22 -3.13 -4.13
N VAL A 5 -14.53 -4.17 -3.65
CA VAL A 5 -14.83 -4.81 -2.36
C VAL A 5 -13.73 -4.53 -1.33
N CYS A 6 -12.57 -4.01 -1.75
CA CYS A 6 -11.43 -3.78 -0.86
C CYS A 6 -11.36 -2.31 -0.40
N SER A 7 -11.09 -2.10 0.89
CA SER A 7 -10.73 -0.79 1.42
C SER A 7 -9.23 -0.55 1.26
N ALA A 8 -8.86 0.57 0.63
CA ALA A 8 -7.47 1.03 0.58
C ALA A 8 -7.24 2.12 1.63
N ARG A 9 -6.18 1.98 2.43
CA ARG A 9 -5.76 3.00 3.41
C ARG A 9 -4.31 3.37 3.18
N PHE A 10 -4.03 4.67 3.13
CA PHE A 10 -2.68 5.21 3.11
C PHE A 10 -2.31 5.74 4.49
N ARG A 11 -1.05 5.54 4.89
CA ARG A 11 -0.44 6.20 6.05
C ARG A 11 0.88 6.80 5.60
N ALA A 12 1.08 8.09 5.89
CA ALA A 12 2.37 8.74 5.79
C ALA A 12 2.85 9.14 7.19
N GLN A 13 4.15 9.03 7.41
CA GLN A 13 4.83 9.43 8.62
C GLN A 13 6.02 10.30 8.25
N LEU A 14 6.10 11.48 8.87
CA LEU A 14 7.26 12.35 8.73
C LEU A 14 8.47 11.70 9.38
N ARG A 15 9.58 11.67 8.67
CA ARG A 15 10.84 11.15 9.18
C ARG A 15 11.53 12.20 10.03
N LYS A 16 12.16 11.76 11.13
CA LYS A 16 13.03 12.62 11.94
C LYS A 16 14.29 13.04 11.19
N LYS A 17 14.76 12.22 10.25
CA LYS A 17 15.91 12.48 9.38
C LYS A 17 15.61 12.00 7.97
N MET A 18 15.95 12.84 7.00
CA MET A 18 15.82 12.56 5.57
C MET A 18 16.67 11.33 5.17
N THR A 19 16.21 10.54 4.20
CA THR A 19 17.02 9.45 3.64
C THR A 19 18.17 10.02 2.80
N SER A 20 19.17 9.19 2.48
CA SER A 20 20.27 9.56 1.57
C SER A 20 19.80 9.96 0.17
N GLU A 21 18.63 9.47 -0.24
CA GLU A 21 17.97 9.79 -1.50
C GLU A 21 17.13 11.07 -1.43
N GLY A 22 16.96 11.63 -0.22
CA GLY A 22 16.18 12.85 -0.02
C GLY A 22 14.72 12.62 0.38
N PHE A 23 14.32 11.43 0.80
CA PHE A 23 12.93 11.21 1.23
C PHE A 23 12.70 11.71 2.66
N THR A 24 11.64 12.50 2.82
CA THR A 24 11.25 13.11 4.10
C THR A 24 10.12 12.38 4.80
N HIS A 25 9.37 11.55 4.06
CA HIS A 25 8.21 10.83 4.57
C HIS A 25 8.30 9.36 4.22
N ASP A 26 8.06 8.52 5.22
CA ASP A 26 7.78 7.11 5.00
C ASP A 26 6.28 6.97 4.74
N TRP A 27 5.92 6.10 3.80
CA TRP A 27 4.52 5.85 3.53
C TRP A 27 4.25 4.36 3.31
N MET A 28 3.04 3.94 3.68
CA MET A 28 2.57 2.57 3.51
C MET A 28 1.11 2.58 3.09
N VAL A 29 0.79 1.76 2.09
CA VAL A 29 -0.58 1.50 1.64
C VAL A 29 -1.00 0.13 2.13
N PHE A 30 -2.20 0.07 2.69
CA PHE A 30 -2.84 -1.16 3.13
C PHE A 30 -4.06 -1.41 2.26
N VAL A 31 -4.21 -2.64 1.79
CA VAL A 31 -5.41 -3.12 1.13
C VAL A 31 -6.00 -4.21 2.03
N ARG A 32 -7.27 -4.07 2.39
CA ARG A 32 -7.99 -5.06 3.20
C ARG A 32 -9.38 -5.34 2.63
N GLY A 33 -9.86 -6.56 2.84
CA GLY A 33 -11.25 -6.92 2.59
C GLY A 33 -12.22 -6.23 3.56
N PRO A 34 -13.53 -6.31 3.28
CA PRO A 34 -14.56 -5.84 4.18
C PRO A 34 -14.56 -6.72 5.45
N GLU A 35 -14.84 -6.12 6.61
CA GLU A 35 -15.02 -6.87 7.88
C GLU A 35 -13.89 -7.87 8.22
N ASN A 36 -12.64 -7.53 7.88
CA ASN A 36 -11.45 -8.41 8.02
C ASN A 36 -11.52 -9.73 7.23
N SER A 37 -12.33 -9.80 6.17
CA SER A 37 -12.36 -10.93 5.24
C SER A 37 -10.98 -11.17 4.60
N ASP A 38 -10.60 -12.43 4.46
CA ASP A 38 -9.34 -12.81 3.80
C ASP A 38 -9.43 -12.56 2.29
N ILE A 39 -8.57 -11.66 1.80
CA ILE A 39 -8.49 -11.29 0.38
C ILE A 39 -7.34 -11.96 -0.35
N GLN A 40 -6.53 -12.80 0.31
CA GLN A 40 -5.34 -13.41 -0.30
C GLN A 40 -5.67 -14.22 -1.55
N HIS A 41 -6.84 -14.86 -1.57
CA HIS A 41 -7.35 -15.63 -2.72
C HIS A 41 -7.62 -14.77 -3.97
N PHE A 42 -7.81 -13.46 -3.81
CA PHE A 42 -8.15 -12.52 -4.88
C PHE A 42 -7.02 -11.54 -5.21
N VAL A 43 -5.98 -11.49 -4.39
CA VAL A 43 -4.84 -10.59 -4.57
C VAL A 43 -3.68 -11.38 -5.15
N ASP A 44 -3.47 -11.23 -6.45
CA ASP A 44 -2.22 -11.67 -7.07
C ASP A 44 -1.09 -10.73 -6.61
N LYS A 45 -0.01 -11.29 -6.05
CA LYS A 45 1.12 -10.56 -5.45
C LYS A 45 2.13 -10.07 -6.50
N SER A 46 1.74 -9.96 -7.76
CA SER A 46 2.56 -9.32 -8.78
C SER A 46 2.55 -7.81 -8.55
N PHE A 47 3.52 -7.27 -7.81
CA PHE A 47 3.79 -5.83 -7.83
C PHE A 47 4.46 -5.50 -9.17
N PRO A 48 3.78 -4.87 -10.13
CA PRO A 48 4.46 -4.43 -11.33
C PRO A 48 5.51 -3.39 -10.91
N LYS A 49 6.75 -3.55 -11.40
CA LYS A 49 7.74 -2.48 -11.27
C LYS A 49 7.10 -1.21 -11.84
N PRO A 50 7.07 -0.09 -11.09
CA PRO A 50 6.49 1.14 -11.58
C PRO A 50 7.18 1.49 -12.91
N LYS A 51 6.39 1.58 -13.99
CA LYS A 51 6.89 2.12 -15.26
C LYS A 51 7.20 3.59 -15.01
N ARG A 52 8.43 3.97 -15.35
CA ARG A 52 8.98 5.31 -15.14
C ARG A 52 8.30 6.31 -16.06
#